data_AF-A0A0F5V998-F1
#
_entry.id   AF-A0A0F5V998-F1
#
_cell.length_a   1.000
_cell.length_b   1.000
_cell.length_c   1.000
_cell.angle_alpha   90.00
_cell.angle_beta   90.00
_cell.angle_gamma   90.00
#
_symmetry.space_group_name_H-M   'P 1'
#
loop_
_entity.id
_entity.type
_entity.pdbx_description
1 polymer ?
#
loop_
_entity_poly.entity_id
_entity_poly.type
_entity_poly.pdbx_seq_one_letter_code
_entity_poly.pdbx_strand_id
1 'polypeptide(L)'
;MSKHQNAKESVTDAVARLRARRQPTQSEASGKTLDKAKGSTAKQPAAAKRASRNGPSLSAQARQQRISQITQQLLAGELTQGQALKALRVSVLGLKQEAYANLVDVSRKTLSEIENDRGSYTTDILNKVFKPFGLKVGLIPLSPGALRALMSGQ
;
A
#
# COMPACT_ATOMS: atom_id res chain seq x y z
N MET A 1 -8.75 -57.41 2.48
CA MET A 1 -8.58 -56.43 1.37
C MET A 1 -9.97 -56.06 0.85
N SER A 2 -10.48 -54.87 1.17
CA SER A 2 -11.69 -54.32 0.56
C SER A 2 -11.41 -52.87 0.17
N LYS A 3 -11.38 -52.62 -1.14
CA LYS A 3 -11.14 -51.32 -1.77
C LYS A 3 -12.46 -50.55 -1.82
N HIS A 4 -12.55 -49.39 -1.17
CA HIS A 4 -13.48 -48.34 -1.59
C HIS A 4 -12.75 -47.43 -2.57
N GLN A 5 -13.15 -47.50 -3.84
CA GLN A 5 -12.78 -46.53 -4.87
C GLN A 5 -13.88 -45.49 -4.97
N ASN A 6 -13.54 -44.24 -4.69
CA ASN A 6 -14.36 -43.06 -4.88
C ASN A 6 -14.21 -42.61 -6.35
N ALA A 7 -15.30 -42.60 -7.11
CA ALA A 7 -15.31 -42.21 -8.52
C ALA A 7 -15.35 -40.67 -8.61
N LYS A 8 -14.35 -40.10 -9.30
CA LYS A 8 -14.19 -38.66 -9.52
C LYS A 8 -15.17 -38.19 -10.59
N GLU A 9 -16.09 -37.30 -10.22
CA GLU A 9 -17.02 -36.62 -11.13
C GLU A 9 -16.23 -35.70 -12.09
N SER A 10 -16.50 -35.78 -13.40
CA SER A 10 -15.80 -35.02 -14.43
C SER A 10 -16.32 -33.59 -14.51
N VAL A 11 -15.40 -32.64 -14.67
CA VAL A 11 -15.63 -31.19 -14.78
C VAL A 11 -16.68 -30.83 -15.85
N THR A 12 -16.86 -31.70 -16.85
CA THR A 12 -17.85 -31.55 -17.93
C THR A 12 -19.31 -31.63 -17.43
N ASP A 13 -19.59 -32.43 -16.40
CA ASP A 13 -20.95 -32.62 -15.86
C ASP A 13 -21.42 -31.40 -15.04
N ALA A 14 -20.49 -30.77 -14.32
CA ALA A 14 -20.75 -29.56 -13.54
C ALA A 14 -21.11 -28.36 -14.42
N VAL A 15 -20.49 -28.24 -15.60
CA VAL A 15 -20.71 -27.11 -16.53
C VAL A 15 -22.07 -27.20 -17.24
N ALA A 16 -22.60 -28.41 -17.45
CA ALA A 16 -23.92 -28.62 -18.05
C ALA A 16 -25.05 -28.12 -17.13
N ARG A 17 -24.95 -28.35 -15.82
CA ARG A 17 -25.96 -27.92 -14.83
C ARG A 17 -26.05 -26.40 -14.68
N LEU A 18 -24.92 -25.68 -14.79
CA LEU A 18 -24.94 -24.22 -14.65
C LEU A 18 -25.61 -23.49 -15.83
N ARG A 19 -25.62 -24.10 -17.03
CA ARG A 19 -26.24 -23.50 -18.22
C ARG A 19 -27.76 -23.66 -18.26
N ALA A 20 -28.32 -24.66 -17.58
CA ALA A 20 -29.77 -24.89 -17.49
C ALA A 20 -30.50 -23.91 -16.53
N ARG A 21 -29.76 -23.11 -15.74
CA ARG A 21 -30.33 -22.22 -14.71
C ARG A 21 -30.55 -20.77 -15.20
N ARG A 22 -30.31 -20.44 -16.48
CA ARG A 22 -30.44 -19.07 -17.00
C ARG A 22 -31.64 -18.89 -17.95
N GLN A 23 -32.71 -18.32 -17.36
CA GLN A 23 -33.80 -17.49 -17.92
C GLN A 23 -35.08 -18.21 -18.44
N PRO A 24 -36.24 -17.50 -18.53
CA PRO A 24 -36.75 -16.37 -17.73
C PRO A 24 -38.24 -16.57 -17.29
N THR A 25 -38.71 -15.86 -16.26
CA THR A 25 -40.16 -15.69 -16.01
C THR A 25 -40.51 -14.22 -15.77
N GLN A 26 -41.42 -13.73 -16.62
CA GLN A 26 -42.07 -12.42 -16.60
C GLN A 26 -43.30 -12.41 -15.67
N SER A 27 -43.92 -11.22 -15.52
CA SER A 27 -45.21 -10.85 -14.91
C SER A 27 -45.09 -10.22 -13.51
N GLU A 28 -45.08 -8.88 -13.37
CA GLU A 28 -46.19 -7.89 -13.39
C GLU A 28 -47.06 -7.86 -12.11
N ALA A 29 -47.09 -6.70 -11.43
CA ALA A 29 -48.29 -6.16 -10.77
C ALA A 29 -48.09 -4.69 -10.33
N SER A 30 -49.02 -3.85 -10.78
CA SER A 30 -49.19 -2.41 -10.55
C SER A 30 -49.80 -2.05 -9.19
N GLY A 31 -49.54 -0.83 -8.69
CA GLY A 31 -50.23 -0.28 -7.51
C GLY A 31 -49.87 1.16 -7.09
N LYS A 32 -50.33 2.15 -7.87
CA LYS A 32 -50.93 3.47 -7.50
C LYS A 32 -50.48 4.23 -6.21
N THR A 33 -50.06 5.50 -6.35
CA THR A 33 -50.75 6.72 -5.81
C THR A 33 -50.11 8.04 -6.29
N LEU A 34 -50.98 9.00 -6.63
CA LEU A 34 -50.73 10.43 -6.89
C LEU A 34 -50.50 11.19 -5.56
N ASP A 35 -49.68 12.26 -5.53
CA ASP A 35 -50.15 13.67 -5.58
C ASP A 35 -48.98 14.68 -5.46
N LYS A 36 -48.94 15.64 -6.41
CA LYS A 36 -48.80 17.10 -6.22
C LYS A 36 -47.53 17.69 -5.57
N ALA A 37 -46.75 18.45 -6.37
CA ALA A 37 -46.78 19.93 -6.34
C ALA A 37 -45.65 20.57 -7.19
N LYS A 38 -46.08 21.52 -8.03
CA LYS A 38 -45.37 22.67 -8.64
C LYS A 38 -44.04 23.09 -7.99
N GLY A 39 -43.07 23.44 -8.84
CA GLY A 39 -42.00 24.37 -8.47
C GLY A 39 -40.79 24.35 -9.40
N SER A 40 -40.83 25.19 -10.44
CA SER A 40 -39.73 25.46 -11.37
C SER A 40 -38.45 25.93 -10.67
N THR A 41 -37.29 25.33 -10.94
CA THR A 41 -36.03 26.09 -11.10
C THR A 41 -34.90 25.25 -11.70
N ALA A 42 -34.29 25.81 -12.74
CA ALA A 42 -32.86 25.78 -13.06
C ALA A 42 -32.10 24.43 -13.03
N LYS A 43 -31.93 23.90 -14.25
CA LYS A 43 -30.76 23.19 -14.78
C LYS A 43 -29.44 23.52 -14.03
N GLN A 44 -28.95 22.56 -13.25
CA GLN A 44 -27.53 22.41 -12.91
C GLN A 44 -27.17 20.93 -13.09
N PRO A 45 -26.25 20.56 -14.00
CA PRO A 45 -25.72 19.20 -14.00
C PRO A 45 -24.91 19.04 -12.73
N ALA A 46 -25.36 18.13 -11.86
CA ALA A 46 -24.64 17.69 -10.69
C ALA A 46 -23.21 17.32 -11.11
N ALA A 47 -22.25 18.11 -10.64
CA ALA A 47 -20.84 17.79 -10.74
C ALA A 47 -20.64 16.43 -10.07
N ALA A 48 -20.58 15.38 -10.88
CA ALA A 48 -19.99 14.12 -10.49
C ALA A 48 -18.56 14.47 -10.07
N LYS A 49 -18.34 14.62 -8.76
CA LYS A 49 -17.01 14.61 -8.16
C LYS A 49 -16.43 13.25 -8.49
N ARG A 50 -15.81 13.13 -9.66
CA ARG A 50 -14.88 12.06 -9.96
C ARG A 50 -13.81 12.22 -8.90
N ALA A 51 -13.83 11.33 -7.92
CA ALA A 51 -12.79 11.25 -6.91
C ALA A 51 -11.45 11.29 -7.65
N SER A 52 -10.73 12.40 -7.48
CA SER A 52 -9.37 12.55 -7.94
C SER A 52 -8.60 11.36 -7.39
N ARG A 53 -8.30 10.39 -8.25
CA ARG A 53 -7.24 9.41 -7.98
C ARG A 53 -5.95 10.20 -8.02
N ASN A 54 -5.63 10.84 -6.91
CA ASN A 54 -4.32 11.35 -6.51
C ASN A 54 -4.54 11.94 -5.11
N GLY A 55 -4.22 11.16 -4.07
CA GLY A 55 -4.15 11.67 -2.71
C GLY A 55 -3.14 12.83 -2.66
N PRO A 56 -3.29 13.77 -1.71
CA PRO A 56 -2.43 14.94 -1.64
C PRO A 56 -0.97 14.47 -1.53
N SER A 57 -0.15 14.81 -2.53
CA SER A 57 1.29 14.63 -2.39
C SER A 57 1.73 15.52 -1.24
N LEU A 58 2.41 14.97 -0.24
CA LEU A 58 2.96 15.74 0.87
C LEU A 58 3.73 16.95 0.31
N SER A 59 3.55 18.12 0.92
CA SER A 59 4.37 19.28 0.57
C SER A 59 5.86 18.95 0.79
N ALA A 60 6.75 19.63 0.08
CA ALA A 60 8.20 19.40 0.21
C ALA A 60 8.66 19.53 1.68
N GLN A 61 8.11 20.52 2.41
CA GLN A 61 8.37 20.71 3.83
C GLN A 61 7.84 19.56 4.69
N ALA A 62 6.59 19.12 4.47
CA ALA A 62 6.01 17.99 5.22
C ALA A 62 6.78 16.69 4.97
N ARG A 63 7.25 16.46 3.74
CA ARG A 63 8.12 15.35 3.38
C ARG A 63 9.44 15.41 4.16
N GLN A 64 10.09 16.56 4.19
CA GLN A 64 11.36 16.71 4.92
C GLN A 64 11.17 16.47 6.42
N GLN A 65 10.10 17.02 7.01
CA GLN A 65 9.78 16.80 8.42
C GLN A 65 9.54 15.32 8.73
N ARG A 66 8.80 14.61 7.88
CA ARG A 66 8.54 13.18 8.04
C ARG A 66 9.82 12.35 7.95
N ILE A 67 10.69 12.65 6.99
CA ILE A 67 12.01 12.00 6.86
C ILE A 67 12.82 12.25 8.14
N SER A 68 12.96 13.50 8.57
CA SER A 68 13.72 13.86 9.77
C SER A 68 13.19 13.16 11.04
N GLN A 69 11.87 13.02 11.17
CA GLN A 69 11.29 12.30 12.31
C GLN A 69 11.65 10.82 12.30
N ILE A 70 11.50 10.14 11.15
CA ILE A 70 11.83 8.70 11.06
C ILE A 70 13.33 8.48 11.28
N THR A 71 14.18 9.36 10.76
CA THR A 71 15.63 9.30 11.01
C THR A 71 15.95 9.46 12.49
N GLN A 72 15.30 10.38 13.21
CA GLN A 72 15.49 10.52 14.66
C GLN A 72 15.09 9.25 15.41
N GLN A 73 13.98 8.61 15.05
CA GLN A 73 13.54 7.36 15.67
C GLN A 73 14.51 6.21 15.40
N LEU A 74 15.05 6.12 14.17
CA LEU A 74 16.10 5.16 13.82
C LEU A 74 17.37 5.40 14.66
N LEU A 75 17.83 6.65 14.75
CA LEU A 75 19.02 7.01 15.53
C LEU A 75 18.84 6.82 17.04
N ALA A 76 17.61 6.96 17.54
CA ALA A 76 17.26 6.67 18.93
C ALA A 76 17.14 5.16 19.22
N GLY A 77 17.19 4.30 18.19
CA GLY A 77 16.99 2.86 18.32
C GLY A 77 15.53 2.44 18.51
N GLU A 78 14.57 3.34 18.28
CA GLU A 78 13.12 3.06 18.35
C GLU A 78 12.64 2.27 17.14
N LEU A 79 13.28 2.47 15.99
CA LEU A 79 13.03 1.73 14.76
C LEU A 79 14.28 0.97 14.34
N THR A 80 14.09 -0.25 13.86
CA THR A 80 15.12 -0.94 13.08
C THR A 80 15.31 -0.25 11.73
N GLN A 81 16.42 -0.58 11.07
CA GLN A 81 16.70 -0.07 9.72
C GLN A 81 15.61 -0.50 8.71
N GLY A 82 15.14 -1.74 8.78
CA GLY A 82 14.06 -2.24 7.92
C GLY A 82 12.73 -1.54 8.17
N GLN A 83 12.37 -1.35 9.44
CA GLN A 83 11.17 -0.61 9.82
C GLN A 83 11.22 0.85 9.38
N ALA A 84 12.36 1.51 9.51
CA ALA A 84 12.57 2.88 9.03
C ALA A 84 12.40 2.95 7.51
N LEU A 85 12.96 2.01 6.74
CA LEU A 85 12.78 1.97 5.28
C LEU A 85 11.31 1.80 4.89
N LYS A 86 10.60 0.88 5.56
CA LYS A 86 9.16 0.66 5.34
C LYS A 86 8.34 1.91 5.66
N ALA A 87 8.63 2.57 6.78
CA ALA A 87 7.98 3.80 7.21
C ALA A 87 8.21 4.93 6.19
N LEU A 88 9.44 5.10 5.71
CA LEU A 88 9.77 6.09 4.68
C LEU A 88 9.02 5.78 3.37
N ARG A 89 9.03 4.54 2.89
CA ARG A 89 8.31 4.16 1.66
C ARG A 89 6.82 4.50 1.74
N VAL A 90 6.15 4.10 2.83
CA VAL A 90 4.70 4.26 2.97
C VAL A 90 4.32 5.71 3.30
N SER A 91 4.97 6.32 4.28
CA SER A 91 4.55 7.64 4.80
C SER A 91 5.09 8.81 3.99
N VAL A 92 6.20 8.65 3.26
CA VAL A 92 6.80 9.74 2.47
C VAL A 92 6.43 9.62 0.99
N LEU A 93 6.52 8.42 0.40
CA LEU A 93 6.26 8.23 -1.02
C LEU A 93 4.86 7.66 -1.32
N GLY A 94 4.18 7.05 -0.34
CA GLY A 94 2.88 6.43 -0.55
C GLY A 94 2.93 5.23 -1.50
N LEU A 95 4.11 4.64 -1.72
CA LEU A 95 4.29 3.59 -2.72
C LEU A 95 4.08 2.20 -2.14
N LYS A 96 3.44 1.33 -2.93
CA LYS A 96 3.44 -0.11 -2.69
C LYS A 96 4.86 -0.65 -2.81
N GLN A 97 5.12 -1.76 -2.13
CA GLN A 97 6.45 -2.38 -2.07
C GLN A 97 7.01 -2.68 -3.47
N GLU A 98 6.20 -3.21 -4.39
CA GLU A 98 6.61 -3.53 -5.76
C GLU A 98 7.02 -2.29 -6.57
N ALA A 99 6.21 -1.22 -6.52
CA ALA A 99 6.52 0.02 -7.22
C ALA A 99 7.82 0.65 -6.71
N TYR A 100 8.05 0.57 -5.40
CA TYR A 100 9.28 1.07 -4.80
C TYR A 100 10.49 0.21 -5.15
N ALA A 101 10.38 -1.12 -5.12
CA ALA A 101 11.44 -2.04 -5.50
C ALA A 101 11.94 -1.75 -6.94
N ASN A 102 11.01 -1.48 -7.86
CA ASN A 102 11.35 -1.07 -9.23
C ASN A 102 12.04 0.30 -9.27
N LEU A 103 11.59 1.26 -8.45
CA LEU A 103 12.18 2.61 -8.39
C LEU A 103 13.64 2.59 -7.91
N VAL A 104 13.95 1.75 -6.92
CA VAL A 104 15.31 1.60 -6.39
C VAL A 104 16.08 0.46 -7.06
N ASP A 105 15.53 -0.16 -8.10
CA ASP A 105 16.14 -1.23 -8.88
C ASP A 105 16.67 -2.39 -8.02
N VAL A 106 15.80 -2.94 -7.16
CA VAL A 106 16.06 -4.17 -6.38
C VAL A 106 14.89 -5.13 -6.55
N SER A 107 15.11 -6.42 -6.30
CA SER A 107 14.00 -7.38 -6.33
C SER A 107 12.99 -7.08 -5.22
N ARG A 108 11.70 -7.32 -5.47
CA ARG A 108 10.65 -7.21 -4.45
C ARG A 108 10.95 -8.10 -3.23
N LYS A 109 11.51 -9.29 -3.45
CA LYS A 109 11.93 -10.20 -2.37
C LYS A 109 13.01 -9.56 -1.50
N THR A 110 14.05 -9.00 -2.11
CA THR A 110 15.12 -8.26 -1.42
C THR A 110 14.56 -7.13 -0.58
N LEU A 111 13.71 -6.27 -1.17
CA LEU A 111 13.09 -5.17 -0.42
C LEU A 111 12.25 -5.69 0.76
N SER A 112 11.47 -6.76 0.55
CA SER A 112 10.65 -7.35 1.60
C SER A 112 11.49 -7.91 2.75
N GLU A 113 12.58 -8.60 2.44
CA GLU A 113 13.47 -9.13 3.46
C GLU A 113 14.14 -7.98 4.25
N ILE A 114 14.63 -6.93 3.58
CA ILE A 114 15.14 -5.72 4.25
C ILE A 114 14.09 -5.10 5.17
N GLU A 115 12.86 -4.86 4.68
CA GLU A 115 11.80 -4.20 5.44
C GLU A 115 11.29 -5.02 6.65
N ASN A 116 11.54 -6.33 6.66
CA ASN A 116 11.18 -7.23 7.75
C ASN A 116 12.39 -7.61 8.62
N ASP A 117 13.53 -6.91 8.45
CA ASP A 117 14.78 -7.17 9.17
C ASP A 117 15.25 -8.64 9.02
N ARG A 118 15.04 -9.21 7.83
CA ARG A 118 15.47 -10.56 7.46
C ARG A 118 16.66 -10.46 6.52
N GLY A 119 17.74 -11.18 6.81
CA GLY A 119 18.92 -11.24 5.95
C GLY A 119 19.99 -10.20 6.28
N SER A 120 21.18 -10.40 5.70
CA SER A 120 22.30 -9.48 5.78
C SER A 120 22.54 -8.90 4.39
N TYR A 121 22.52 -7.57 4.28
CA TYR A 121 22.69 -6.86 3.02
C TYR A 121 23.91 -5.98 3.06
N THR A 122 24.56 -5.86 1.90
CA THR A 122 25.70 -4.97 1.74
C THR A 122 25.28 -3.52 1.89
N THR A 123 26.19 -2.69 2.38
CA THR A 123 26.00 -1.23 2.49
C THR A 123 25.59 -0.61 1.15
N ASP A 124 26.01 -1.18 0.01
CA ASP A 124 25.64 -0.71 -1.33
C ASP A 124 24.14 -0.87 -1.61
N ILE A 125 23.57 -2.04 -1.30
CA ILE A 125 22.12 -2.27 -1.44
C ILE A 125 21.36 -1.32 -0.50
N LEU A 126 21.85 -1.16 0.73
CA LEU A 126 21.22 -0.27 1.70
C LEU A 126 21.28 1.20 1.24
N ASN A 127 22.42 1.67 0.76
CA ASN A 127 22.56 3.00 0.18
C ASN A 127 21.62 3.19 -1.02
N LYS A 128 21.47 2.18 -1.88
CA LYS A 128 20.55 2.22 -3.02
C LYS A 128 19.11 2.43 -2.58
N VAL A 129 18.63 1.67 -1.59
CA VAL A 129 17.26 1.81 -1.09
C VAL A 129 17.04 3.10 -0.30
N PHE A 130 18.04 3.64 0.40
CA PHE A 130 17.87 4.90 1.15
C PHE A 130 18.06 6.17 0.31
N LYS A 131 18.69 6.07 -0.87
CA LYS A 131 18.99 7.20 -1.78
C LYS A 131 17.80 8.11 -2.11
N PRO A 132 16.57 7.61 -2.38
CA PRO A 132 15.43 8.48 -2.70
C PRO A 132 15.02 9.44 -1.57
N PHE A 133 15.45 9.17 -0.34
CA PHE A 133 15.19 9.99 0.84
C PHE A 133 16.34 10.93 1.20
N GLY A 134 17.42 10.94 0.40
CA GLY A 134 18.64 11.69 0.74
C GLY A 134 19.42 11.09 1.91
N LEU A 135 19.22 9.80 2.19
CA LEU A 135 19.86 9.10 3.29
C LEU A 135 20.91 8.10 2.76
N LYS A 136 21.97 7.89 3.54
CA LYS A 136 23.01 6.88 3.30
C LYS A 136 23.33 6.17 4.61
N VAL A 137 23.72 4.91 4.53
CA VAL A 137 24.17 4.13 5.70
C VAL A 137 25.61 4.52 6.05
N GLY A 138 25.89 4.61 7.35
CA GLY A 138 27.20 4.97 7.88
C GLY A 138 27.33 4.61 9.35
N LEU A 139 28.52 4.84 9.91
CA LEU A 139 28.81 4.62 11.32
C LEU A 139 28.34 5.80 12.16
N ILE A 140 27.76 5.50 13.33
CA ILE A 140 27.38 6.48 14.34
C ILE A 140 27.87 5.98 15.71
N PRO A 141 28.03 6.87 16.71
CA PRO A 141 28.31 6.45 18.07
C PRO A 141 27.20 5.53 18.61
N LEU A 142 27.59 4.46 19.29
CA LEU A 142 26.63 3.54 19.93
C LEU A 142 25.88 4.20 21.09
N SER A 143 26.52 5.12 21.81
CA SER A 143 25.88 5.77 22.96
C SER A 143 25.07 6.99 22.50
N PRO A 144 23.80 7.11 22.93
CA PRO A 144 22.98 8.28 22.62
C PRO A 144 23.62 9.59 23.09
N GLY A 145 24.35 9.56 24.21
CA GLY A 145 25.10 10.72 24.72
C GLY A 145 26.19 11.18 23.77
N ALA A 146 27.00 10.26 23.22
CA ALA A 146 28.05 10.61 22.26
C ALA A 146 27.48 11.09 20.93
N LEU A 147 26.38 10.48 20.46
CA LEU A 147 25.66 10.96 19.28
C LEU A 147 25.14 12.39 19.47
N ARG A 148 24.52 12.69 20.62
CA ARG A 148 24.06 14.05 20.96
C ARG A 148 25.22 15.04 20.99
N ALA A 149 26.32 14.71 21.66
CA ALA A 149 27.51 15.56 21.73
C ALA A 149 28.08 15.88 20.34
N LEU A 150 28.09 14.89 19.43
CA LEU A 150 28.49 15.08 18.03
C LEU A 150 27.56 16.04 17.27
N MET A 151 26.25 15.95 17.52
CA MET A 151 25.24 16.77 16.85
C MET A 151 25.09 18.17 17.44
N SER A 152 25.42 18.37 18.72
CA SER A 152 25.42 19.67 19.40
C SER A 152 26.75 20.42 19.29
N GLY A 153 27.77 19.81 18.69
CA GLY A 153 29.13 20.34 18.55
C GLY A 153 29.32 21.31 17.37
N GLN A 154 28.29 22.08 17.00
CA GLN A 154 28.38 23.26 16.13
C GLN A 154 27.70 24.45 16.79
#